data_AF-A0AAD4SIQ8-F1
#
_entry.id   AF-A0AAD4SIQ8-F1
#
_cell.length_a   1.000
_cell.length_b   1.000
_cell.length_c   1.000
_cell.angle_alpha   90.00
_cell.angle_beta   90.00
_cell.angle_gamma   90.00
#
_symmetry.space_group_name_H-M   'P 1'
#
loop_
_entity.id
_entity.type
_entity.pdbx_description
1 polymer ?
#
loop_
_entity_poly.entity_id
_entity_poly.type
_entity_poly.pdbx_seq_one_letter_code
_entity_poly.pdbx_strand_id
1 'polypeptide(L)'
;MLLKVSEVGDGVVTAYDFKFIPEVTRDLIARMIILHELPFSMVEYVGFRKVLASLQPTFKLVKRTTAKSDCMKVYYHEKKLLYETFSK
;
A
#
# COMPACT_ATOMS: atom_id res chain seq x y z
N MET A 1 -12.80 -6.88 1.47
CA MET A 1 -13.53 -5.67 1.03
C MET A 1 -15.02 -5.84 1.35
N LEU A 2 -15.46 -5.42 2.54
CA LEU A 2 -16.88 -5.36 2.89
C LEU A 2 -17.25 -3.88 2.99
N LEU A 3 -18.16 -3.44 2.12
CA LEU A 3 -18.81 -2.14 2.29
C LEU A 3 -19.59 -2.22 3.60
N LYS A 4 -19.27 -1.34 4.55
CA LYS A 4 -20.03 -1.22 5.79
C LYS A 4 -21.34 -0.53 5.42
N VAL A 5 -22.40 -1.32 5.24
CA VAL A 5 -23.76 -0.80 5.07
C VAL A 5 -24.29 -0.50 6.48
N SER A 6 -24.65 0.74 6.74
CA SER A 6 -25.48 1.10 7.90
C SER A 6 -26.89 1.38 7.40
N GLU A 7 -27.87 0.59 7.84
CA GLU A 7 -29.29 0.87 7.60
C GLU A 7 -29.67 2.12 8.38
N VAL A 8 -30.10 3.16 7.67
CA VAL A 8 -30.89 4.25 8.24
C VAL A 8 -32.27 4.13 7.61
N GLY A 9 -33.31 4.19 8.45
CA GLY A 9 -34.71 4.03 8.05
C GLY A 9 -35.11 4.94 6.88
N ASP A 10 -36.13 4.47 6.14
CA ASP A 10 -36.72 5.06 4.93
C ASP A 10 -35.96 4.84 3.61
N GLY A 11 -35.45 3.63 3.39
CA GLY A 11 -35.17 3.10 2.05
C GLY A 11 -33.99 3.73 1.30
N VAL A 12 -33.29 4.68 1.91
CA VAL A 12 -32.07 5.28 1.34
C VAL A 12 -30.85 4.58 1.95
N VAL A 13 -30.31 3.61 1.22
CA VAL A 13 -29.01 3.01 1.52
C VAL A 13 -27.92 3.99 1.08
N THR A 14 -27.35 4.74 2.03
CA THR A 14 -26.12 5.49 1.79
C THR A 14 -24.95 4.51 1.71
N ALA A 15 -24.65 4.05 0.50
CA ALA A 15 -23.40 3.37 0.23
C ALA A 15 -22.26 4.38 0.43
N TYR A 16 -21.47 4.21 1.48
CA TYR A 16 -20.20 4.93 1.57
C TYR A 16 -19.30 4.47 0.42
N ASP A 17 -18.92 5.40 -0.45
CA ASP A 17 -17.98 5.14 -1.55
C ASP A 17 -16.59 4.85 -0.97
N PHE A 18 -16.29 3.57 -0.75
CA PHE A 18 -14.96 3.15 -0.32
C PHE A 18 -14.03 3.16 -1.53
N LYS A 19 -13.28 4.25 -1.68
CA LYS A 19 -12.24 4.35 -2.70
C LYS A 19 -10.94 3.77 -2.19
N PHE A 20 -10.55 2.63 -2.76
CA PHE A 20 -9.23 2.07 -2.53
C PHE A 20 -8.14 2.95 -3.18
N ILE A 21 -7.09 3.28 -2.41
CA ILE A 21 -5.94 4.06 -2.86
C ILE A 21 -4.71 3.12 -2.90
N PRO A 22 -4.34 2.60 -4.09
CA PRO A 22 -3.22 1.66 -4.23
C PRO A 22 -1.89 2.19 -3.73
N GLU A 23 -1.68 3.50 -3.80
CA GLU A 23 -0.45 4.18 -3.44
C GLU A 23 -0.11 3.99 -1.95
N VAL A 24 -1.12 4.04 -1.08
CA VAL A 24 -0.96 3.82 0.37
C VAL A 24 -0.49 2.38 0.65
N THR A 25 -1.09 1.41 -0.03
CA THR A 25 -0.69 0.00 0.12
C THR A 25 0.74 -0.22 -0.38
N ARG A 26 1.13 0.42 -1.48
CA ARG A 26 2.50 0.33 -2.02
C ARG A 26 3.54 0.95 -1.09
N ASP A 27 3.22 2.08 -0.45
CA ASP A 27 4.11 2.69 0.54
C ASP A 27 4.32 1.77 1.74
N LEU A 28 3.25 1.16 2.27
CA LEU A 28 3.33 0.19 3.37
C LEU A 28 4.17 -1.04 2.99
N ILE A 29 4.00 -1.57 1.78
CA ILE A 29 4.82 -2.70 1.28
C ILE A 29 6.29 -2.28 1.16
N ALA A 30 6.58 -1.09 0.65
CA ALA A 30 7.95 -0.57 0.54
C ALA A 30 8.62 -0.42 1.91
N ARG A 31 7.89 0.16 2.89
CA ARG A 31 8.38 0.28 4.27
C ARG A 31 8.59 -1.08 4.92
N MET A 32 7.69 -2.06 4.70
CA MET A 32 7.85 -3.43 5.17
C MET A 32 9.12 -4.08 4.58
N ILE A 33 9.38 -3.90 3.28
CA ILE A 33 10.59 -4.41 2.63
C ILE A 33 11.85 -3.82 3.27
N ILE A 34 11.88 -2.50 3.49
CA ILE A 34 13.01 -1.81 4.10
C ILE A 34 13.22 -2.27 5.55
N LEU A 35 12.14 -2.30 6.35
CA LEU A 35 12.18 -2.64 7.77
C LEU A 35 12.66 -4.06 8.04
N HIS A 36 12.28 -5.01 7.19
CA HIS A 36 12.59 -6.43 7.36
C HIS A 36 13.69 -6.92 6.40
N GLU A 37 14.37 -6.01 5.72
CA GLU A 37 15.46 -6.29 4.78
C GLU A 37 15.09 -7.37 3.74
N LEU A 38 13.84 -7.37 3.29
CA LEU A 38 13.32 -8.40 2.39
C LEU A 38 13.83 -8.19 0.96
N PRO A 39 14.00 -9.26 0.17
CA PRO A 39 14.30 -9.10 -1.25
C PRO A 39 13.12 -8.45 -1.98
N PHE A 40 13.39 -7.58 -2.96
CA PHE A 40 12.32 -6.93 -3.74
C PHE A 40 11.41 -7.92 -4.50
N SER A 41 11.85 -9.15 -4.73
CA SER A 41 11.02 -10.23 -5.29
C SER A 41 9.93 -10.74 -4.35
N MET A 42 9.93 -10.34 -3.08
CA MET A 42 8.90 -10.75 -2.12
C MET A 42 7.48 -10.42 -2.62
N VAL A 43 7.31 -9.29 -3.32
CA VAL A 43 6.02 -8.89 -3.94
C VAL A 43 5.56 -9.84 -5.06
N GLU A 44 6.45 -10.69 -5.57
CA GLU A 44 6.19 -11.67 -6.62
C GLU A 44 5.89 -13.06 -6.07
N TYR A 45 6.05 -13.27 -4.76
CA TYR A 45 5.77 -14.55 -4.13
C TYR A 45 4.30 -14.93 -4.25
N VAL A 46 4.04 -16.15 -4.72
CA VAL A 46 2.68 -16.65 -4.99
C VAL A 46 1.81 -16.57 -3.73
N GLY A 47 2.35 -16.94 -2.57
CA GLY A 47 1.64 -16.85 -1.29
C GLY A 47 1.28 -15.41 -0.93
N PHE A 48 2.23 -14.48 -1.06
CA PHE A 48 1.99 -13.07 -0.79
C PHE A 48 0.92 -12.48 -1.72
N ARG A 49 0.99 -12.79 -3.02
CA ARG A 49 0.00 -12.34 -4.01
C ARG A 49 -1.40 -12.89 -3.74
N LYS A 50 -1.51 -14.16 -3.31
CA LYS A 50 -2.79 -14.76 -2.92
C LYS A 50 -3.41 -14.06 -1.71
N VAL A 51 -2.60 -13.77 -0.69
CA VAL A 51 -3.05 -13.00 0.49
C VAL A 51 -3.52 -11.61 0.07
N LEU A 52 -2.72 -10.90 -0.73
CA LEU A 52 -3.04 -9.53 -1.16
C LEU A 52 -4.33 -9.47 -2.01
N ALA A 53 -4.50 -10.43 -2.93
CA ALA A 53 -5.69 -10.55 -3.75
C ALA A 53 -6.95 -10.89 -2.93
N SER A 54 -6.81 -11.69 -1.86
CA SER A 54 -7.91 -11.98 -0.94
C SER A 54 -8.34 -10.73 -0.15
N LEU A 55 -7.39 -9.86 0.23
CA LEU A 55 -7.68 -8.64 0.97
C LEU A 55 -8.27 -7.54 0.07
N GLN A 56 -7.64 -7.32 -1.09
CA GLN A 56 -8.02 -6.30 -2.06
C GLN A 56 -7.93 -6.85 -3.49
N PRO A 57 -9.05 -7.36 -4.04
CA PRO A 57 -9.08 -7.92 -5.39
C PRO A 57 -8.74 -6.91 -6.50
N THR A 58 -8.97 -5.62 -6.26
CA THR A 58 -8.70 -4.56 -7.25
C THR A 58 -7.25 -4.09 -7.26
N PHE A 59 -6.40 -4.61 -6.36
CA PHE A 59 -5.00 -4.21 -6.28
C PHE A 59 -4.20 -4.79 -7.45
N LYS A 60 -3.59 -3.90 -8.24
CA LYS A 60 -2.68 -4.32 -9.32
C LYS A 60 -1.38 -4.84 -8.70
N LEU A 61 -1.12 -6.13 -8.90
CA LEU A 61 0.10 -6.77 -8.46
C LEU A 61 1.33 -6.05 -9.02
N VAL A 62 2.21 -5.62 -8.12
CA VAL A 62 3.45 -4.95 -8.47
C VAL A 62 4.54 -5.97 -8.80
N LYS A 63 5.48 -5.55 -9.66
CA LYS A 63 6.69 -6.33 -9.99
C LYS A 63 7.84 -5.90 -9.09
N ARG A 64 8.90 -6.71 -9.04
CA ARG A 64 10.10 -6.39 -8.25
C ARG A 64 10.74 -5.04 -8.61
N THR A 65 10.68 -4.63 -9.88
CA THR A 65 11.21 -3.34 -10.35
C THR A 65 10.43 -2.16 -9.79
N THR A 66 9.11 -2.31 -9.71
CA THR A 66 8.21 -1.35 -9.07
C THR A 66 8.48 -1.27 -7.57
N ALA A 67 8.62 -2.41 -6.89
CA ALA A 67 8.95 -2.46 -5.46
C ALA A 67 10.28 -1.76 -5.16
N LYS A 68 11.31 -2.00 -5.99
CA LYS A 68 12.59 -1.26 -5.91
C LYS A 68 12.37 0.24 -6.05
N SER A 69 11.63 0.68 -7.07
CA SER A 69 11.35 2.10 -7.27
C SER A 69 10.62 2.73 -6.10
N ASP A 70 9.67 2.01 -5.48
CA ASP A 70 8.92 2.50 -4.33
C ASP A 70 9.81 2.62 -3.09
N CYS A 71 10.67 1.63 -2.83
CA CYS A 71 11.66 1.71 -1.74
C CYS A 71 12.62 2.89 -1.95
N MET A 72 13.07 3.13 -3.18
CA MET A 72 13.93 4.28 -3.48
C MET A 72 13.23 5.62 -3.23
N LYS A 73 11.91 5.72 -3.51
CA LYS A 73 11.14 6.93 -3.19
C LYS A 73 11.10 7.19 -1.69
N VAL A 74 10.86 6.14 -0.89
CA VAL A 74 10.90 6.24 0.58
C VAL A 74 12.29 6.74 1.01
N TYR A 75 13.37 6.13 0.52
CA TYR A 75 14.73 6.57 0.83
C TYR A 75 14.99 8.05 0.49
N TYR A 76 14.65 8.50 -0.72
CA TYR A 76 14.88 9.90 -1.11
C TYR A 76 14.07 10.89 -0.26
N HIS A 77 12.84 10.51 0.12
CA HIS A 77 12.01 11.31 1.00
C HIS A 77 12.64 11.46 2.38
N GLU A 78 12.98 10.35 3.03
CA GLU A 78 13.60 10.34 4.36
C GLU A 78 14.98 11.04 4.34
N LYS A 79 15.78 10.83 3.29
CA LYS A 79 17.06 11.52 3.09
C LYS A 79 16.88 13.03 3.01
N LYS A 80 15.86 13.51 2.30
CA LYS A 80 15.55 14.94 2.20
C LYS A 80 15.17 15.52 3.57
N LEU A 81 14.27 14.85 4.30
CA LEU A 81 13.85 15.26 5.65
C LEU A 81 15.04 15.32 6.61
N LEU A 82 15.97 14.37 6.49
CA LEU A 82 17.18 14.34 7.30
C LEU A 82 18.04 15.59 7.07
N TYR A 83 18.30 15.95 5.81
CA TYR A 83 19.07 17.17 5.51
C TYR A 83 18.37 18.45 5.95
N GLU A 84 17.05 18.54 5.75
CA GLU A 84 16.27 19.69 6.20
C GLU A 84 16.34 19.84 7.72
N THR A 85 16.34 18.73 8.46
CA THR A 85 16.46 18.71 9.92
C THR A 85 17.84 19.18 10.38
N PHE A 86 18.91 18.75 9.71
CA PHE A 86 20.29 19.15 10.05
C PHE A 86 20.73 20.50 9.46
N SER A 87 19.95 21.06 8.53
CA SER A 87 20.19 22.41 7.99
C SER A 87 19.53 23.52 8.81
N LYS A 88 18.70 23.15 9.79
CA LYS A 88 18.15 24.04 10.82
C LYS A 88 19.09 24.08 12.02
#